data_AF-A0A7Y7TLA1-F1
#
_entry.id   AF-A0A7Y7TLA1-F1
#
_cell.length_a   1.000
_cell.length_b   1.000
_cell.length_c   1.000
_cell.angle_alpha   90.00
_cell.angle_beta   90.00
_cell.angle_gamma   90.00
#
_symmetry.space_group_name_H-M   'P 1'
#
loop_
_entity.id
_entity.type
_entity.pdbx_description
1 polymer ?
#
loop_
_entity_poly.entity_id
_entity_poly.type
_entity_poly.pdbx_seq_one_letter_code
_entity_poly.pdbx_strand_id
1 'polypeptide(L)' 'NYAKTFEGFKTRILSKITSITMIQFLNKFIFFRPLNNLKVNLS' A
#
# COMPACT_ATOMS: atom_id res chain seq x y z
N ASN A 1 -4.43 -7.68 -26.03
CA ASN A 1 -4.40 -6.43 -25.21
C ASN A 1 -4.95 -6.59 -23.80
N TYR A 2 -6.00 -7.40 -23.57
CA TYR A 2 -6.54 -7.64 -22.21
C TYR A 2 -5.53 -8.23 -21.21
N ALA A 3 -4.69 -9.18 -21.62
CA ALA A 3 -3.67 -9.78 -20.76
C ALA A 3 -2.69 -8.74 -20.17
N LYS A 4 -2.23 -7.79 -21.01
CA LYS A 4 -1.33 -6.70 -20.61
C LYS A 4 -2.01 -5.70 -19.65
N THR A 5 -3.28 -5.38 -19.88
CA THR A 5 -4.06 -4.52 -18.98
C THR A 5 -4.32 -5.19 -17.63
N PHE A 6 -4.59 -6.50 -17.62
CA PHE A 6 -4.79 -7.28 -16.40
C PHE A 6 -3.52 -7.37 -15.54
N GLU A 7 -2.37 -7.60 -16.18
CA GLU A 7 -1.08 -7.58 -15.50
C GLU A 7 -0.78 -6.20 -14.88
N GLY A 8 -0.97 -5.12 -15.63
CA GLY A 8 -0.82 -3.76 -15.11
C GLY A 8 -1.82 -3.41 -13.99
N PHE A 9 -3.00 -4.02 -13.98
CA PHE A 9 -3.97 -3.91 -12.89
C PHE A 9 -3.49 -4.63 -11.62
N LYS A 10 -3.04 -5.89 -11.76
CA LYS A 10 -2.46 -6.68 -10.65
C LYS A 10 -1.28 -5.94 -10.01
N THR A 11 -0.37 -5.40 -10.82
CA THR A 11 0.81 -4.66 -10.34
C THR A 11 0.42 -3.38 -9.59
N ARG A 12 -0.61 -2.65 -10.05
CA ARG A 12 -1.09 -1.44 -9.36
C ARG A 12 -1.73 -1.76 -8.00
N ILE A 13 -2.55 -2.80 -7.92
CA ILE A 13 -3.14 -3.23 -6.64
C ILE A 13 -2.03 -3.66 -5.68
N LEU A 14 -1.11 -4.50 -6.14
CA LEU A 14 -0.02 -5.00 -5.31
C LEU A 14 0.86 -3.85 -4.79
N SER A 15 1.21 -2.90 -5.66
CA SER A 15 1.99 -1.71 -5.27
C SER A 15 1.28 -0.85 -4.22
N LYS A 16 -0.04 -0.63 -4.37
CA LYS A 16 -0.85 0.12 -3.38
C LYS A 16 -0.85 -0.59 -2.02
N ILE A 17 -1.08 -1.91 -1.98
CA ILE A 17 -1.07 -2.70 -0.73
C ILE A 17 0.31 -2.65 -0.06
N THR A 18 1.37 -2.96 -0.81
CA THR A 18 2.74 -2.98 -0.28
C THR A 18 3.15 -1.63 0.29
N SER A 19 2.79 -0.53 -0.38
CA SER A 19 3.10 0.83 0.10
C SER A 19 2.44 1.13 1.45
N ILE A 20 1.17 0.74 1.62
CA ILE A 20 0.43 0.94 2.87
C ILE A 20 1.03 0.10 3.99
N THR A 21 1.25 -1.19 3.73
CA THR A 21 1.84 -2.11 4.71
C THR A 21 3.22 -1.66 5.14
N MET A 22 4.05 -1.18 4.22
CA MET A 22 5.39 -0.69 4.53
C MET A 22 5.35 0.55 5.43
N ILE A 23 4.46 1.51 5.15
CA ILE A 23 4.32 2.71 5.98
C ILE A 23 3.77 2.35 7.37
N GLN A 24 2.82 1.42 7.45
CA GLN A 24 2.31 0.90 8.74
C GLN A 24 3.41 0.21 9.54
N PHE A 25 4.22 -0.62 8.88
CA PHE A 25 5.36 -1.29 9.50
C PHE A 25 6.35 -0.27 10.07
N LEU A 26 6.79 0.70 9.26
CA LEU A 26 7.72 1.73 9.72
C LEU A 26 7.16 2.51 10.91
N ASN A 27 5.89 2.92 10.84
CA ASN A 27 5.23 3.65 11.93
C ASN A 27 5.19 2.86 13.24
N LYS A 28 4.89 1.55 13.18
CA LYS A 28 4.78 0.72 14.37
C LYS A 28 6.13 0.29 14.93
N PHE A 29 7.06 -0.13 14.08
CA PHE A 29 8.29 -0.81 14.49
C PHE A 29 9.51 0.12 14.60
N ILE A 30 9.60 1.16 13.76
CA ILE A 30 10.71 2.11 13.80
C ILE A 30 10.35 3.32 14.66
N PHE A 31 9.15 3.87 14.45
CA PHE A 31 8.75 5.12 15.10
C PHE A 31 7.93 4.93 16.38
N PHE A 32 7.53 3.70 16.72
CA PHE A 32 6.68 3.36 17.86
C PHE A 32 5.39 4.20 17.96
N ARG A 33 4.86 4.65 16.81
CA ARG A 33 3.64 5.45 16.72
C ARG A 33 2.39 4.57 16.57
N PRO A 34 1.24 4.98 17.11
CA PRO A 34 -0.01 4.25 16.92
C PRO A 34 -0.45 4.28 15.44
N LEU A 35 -0.99 3.15 14.98
CA LEU A 35 -1.40 2.93 13.58
C LEU A 35 -2.58 3.82 13.14
N ASN A 36 -3.36 4.36 14.08
CA ASN A 36 -4.66 5.03 13.85
C ASN A 36 -4.63 6.28 12.96
N ASN A 37 -3.45 6.87 12.69
CA ASN A 37 -3.37 8.18 12.01
C ASN A 37 -3.05 8.11 10.51
N LEU A 38 -2.95 6.93 9.92
CA LEU A 38 -2.81 6.79 8.48
C LEU A 38 -4.17 6.89 7.80
N LYS A 39 -4.68 8.12 7.60
CA LYS A 39 -5.75 8.38 6.61
C LYS A 39 -5.17 8.15 5.22
N VAL A 40 -5.16 6.89 4.78
CA VAL A 40 -4.76 6.55 3.41
C VAL A 40 -5.96 6.85 2.50
N ASN A 41 -5.93 8.01 1.83
CA ASN A 41 -6.86 8.27 0.75
C ASN A 41 -6.45 7.41 -0.46
N LEU A 42 -7.13 6.27 -0.63
CA LEU A 42 -6.92 5.38 -1.77
C LEU A 42 -7.78 5.80 -2.96
N SER A 43 -7.71 7.07 -3.36
CA SER A 43 -8.27 7.50 -4.64
C SER A 43 -7.45 6.96 -5.83
#